data_AF-A0A8T6N1N4-F1
#
_entry.id   AF-A0A8T6N1N4-F1
#
_cell.length_a   1.000
_cell.length_b   1.000
_cell.length_c   1.000
_cell.angle_alpha   90.00
_cell.angle_beta   90.00
_cell.angle_gamma   90.00
#
_symmetry.space_group_name_H-M   'P 1'
#
loop_
_entity.id
_entity.type
_entity.pdbx_description
1 polymer ?
#
loop_
_entity_poly.entity_id
_entity_poly.type
_entity_poly.pdbx_seq_one_letter_code
_entity_poly.pdbx_strand_id
1 'polypeptide(L)'
;MAKQTINIGTAANDGTGDPLRTAFDKANDNFDEIYLSGLIDGNLNIEGNTFKSKNTNGDMVLDPNGEGVVSVVGDLVVSGSIRGDGSSILSIQNDVEIIGDYTVLGNLTVTDAISFGSISGDLTLGGNLIPTANVTYNLGSDTARWNELYLAGNTMSLGSVVLKDSAGELALFESDGTTPTTLKSTSIEISSIVNGTSNVAVATDSSVTVSVAGSTAATFASGGLTVTGNLTVQGTTTTVDSTTVNVVDRFVFEGATADDFETTLLVEDPTADRTVTIPDATGTIVLKDSTDTLTNKSIDLTNNTLTTTSLQLLTACSDETGSGSLVFATSPTLVTPLLGTPTSGTLTNCTGLPVSTGISGLGTGVGTFLATPSSANLASAVTDETGSGQH
;
A
#
# COMPACT_ATOMS: atom_id res chain seq x y z
N MET A 1 -66.97 42.12 -72.18
CA MET A 1 -68.15 42.76 -72.80
C MET A 1 -67.71 43.59 -74.02
N ALA A 2 -68.59 43.84 -75.00
CA ALA A 2 -68.21 44.37 -76.31
C ALA A 2 -68.54 45.88 -76.43
N LYS A 3 -67.50 46.72 -76.47
CA LYS A 3 -67.58 48.18 -76.66
C LYS A 3 -68.57 48.55 -77.78
N GLN A 4 -69.61 49.33 -77.46
CA GLN A 4 -70.49 49.90 -78.47
C GLN A 4 -69.85 51.17 -79.05
N THR A 5 -69.50 51.17 -80.34
CA THR A 5 -68.87 52.33 -80.99
C THR A 5 -69.94 53.24 -81.61
N ILE A 6 -69.87 54.53 -81.27
CA ILE A 6 -70.65 55.58 -81.92
C ILE A 6 -70.03 55.83 -83.31
N ASN A 7 -70.77 55.53 -84.37
CA ASN A 7 -70.35 55.81 -85.74
C ASN A 7 -70.60 57.29 -86.05
N ILE A 8 -69.55 58.04 -86.37
CA ILE A 8 -69.64 59.48 -86.66
C ILE A 8 -69.84 59.80 -88.16
N GLY A 9 -69.96 58.77 -89.00
CA GLY A 9 -70.05 58.92 -90.46
C GLY A 9 -68.69 59.17 -91.13
N THR A 10 -68.68 59.26 -92.45
CA THR A 10 -67.44 59.45 -93.24
C THR A 10 -67.09 60.92 -93.46
N ALA A 11 -68.07 61.81 -93.41
CA ALA A 11 -67.94 63.25 -93.52
C ALA A 11 -69.01 63.96 -92.66
N ALA A 12 -68.76 65.23 -92.33
CA ALA A 12 -69.70 66.00 -91.52
C ALA A 12 -71.08 66.07 -92.19
N ASN A 13 -72.12 65.66 -91.47
CA ASN A 13 -73.53 65.70 -91.89
C ASN A 13 -73.89 64.83 -93.11
N ASP A 14 -73.12 63.78 -93.41
CA ASP A 14 -73.36 62.90 -94.58
C ASP A 14 -74.48 61.85 -94.37
N GLY A 15 -75.05 61.77 -93.17
CA GLY A 15 -76.13 60.83 -92.82
C GLY A 15 -75.71 59.37 -92.72
N THR A 16 -74.41 59.06 -92.81
CA THR A 16 -73.86 57.70 -92.72
C THR A 16 -73.45 57.30 -91.29
N GLY A 17 -73.46 58.27 -90.37
CA GLY A 17 -73.26 58.06 -88.94
C GLY A 17 -74.52 57.65 -88.18
N ASP A 18 -74.37 57.29 -86.91
CA ASP A 18 -75.48 57.00 -86.02
C ASP A 18 -76.35 58.25 -85.79
N PRO A 19 -77.69 58.12 -85.78
CA PRO A 19 -78.56 59.19 -85.30
C PRO A 19 -78.19 59.61 -83.88
N LEU A 20 -78.34 60.90 -83.56
CA LEU A 20 -77.99 61.46 -82.25
C LEU A 20 -78.59 60.67 -81.07
N ARG A 21 -79.83 60.19 -81.22
CA ARG A 21 -80.48 59.31 -80.24
C ARG A 21 -79.73 57.99 -80.06
N THR A 22 -79.43 57.30 -81.15
CA THR A 22 -78.66 56.04 -81.13
C THR A 22 -77.25 56.23 -80.57
N ALA A 23 -76.62 57.37 -80.87
CA ALA A 23 -75.32 57.72 -80.29
C ALA A 23 -75.40 57.90 -78.77
N PHE A 24 -76.44 58.57 -78.27
CA PHE A 24 -76.64 58.75 -76.82
C PHE A 24 -77.09 57.47 -76.10
N ASP A 25 -77.89 56.61 -76.74
CA ASP A 25 -78.25 55.30 -76.19
C ASP A 25 -76.99 54.43 -76.05
N LYS A 26 -76.14 54.36 -77.09
CA LYS A 26 -74.82 53.70 -77.03
C LYS A 26 -73.92 54.29 -75.95
N ALA A 27 -73.96 55.60 -75.75
CA ALA A 27 -73.18 56.26 -74.69
C ALA A 27 -73.67 55.84 -73.30
N ASN A 28 -74.98 55.87 -73.07
CA ASN A 28 -75.58 55.45 -71.80
C ASN A 28 -75.34 53.96 -71.53
N ASP A 29 -75.50 53.08 -72.52
CA ASP A 29 -75.20 51.66 -72.38
C ASP A 29 -73.74 51.42 -71.96
N ASN A 30 -72.79 52.10 -72.61
CA ASN A 30 -71.38 52.01 -72.22
C ASN A 30 -71.13 52.55 -70.78
N PHE A 31 -71.85 53.60 -70.34
CA PHE A 31 -71.70 54.14 -68.98
C PHE A 31 -72.36 53.27 -67.92
N ASP A 32 -73.54 52.74 -68.20
CA ASP A 32 -74.21 51.77 -67.32
C ASP A 32 -73.37 50.50 -67.21
N GLU A 33 -72.76 50.03 -68.30
CA GLU A 33 -71.77 48.94 -68.25
C GLU A 33 -70.58 49.29 -67.35
N ILE A 34 -70.00 50.48 -67.45
CA ILE A 34 -68.88 50.89 -66.57
C ILE A 34 -69.31 51.05 -65.10
N TYR A 35 -70.55 51.45 -64.84
CA TYR A 35 -71.04 51.70 -63.48
C TYR A 35 -71.55 50.41 -62.78
N LEU A 36 -72.13 49.48 -63.54
CA LEU A 36 -72.63 48.18 -63.07
C LEU A 36 -71.58 47.08 -63.13
N SER A 37 -70.68 47.09 -64.12
CA SER A 37 -69.49 46.25 -64.07
C SER A 37 -68.52 46.92 -63.11
N GLY A 38 -68.34 46.35 -61.91
CA GLY A 38 -67.20 46.72 -61.08
C GLY A 38 -65.94 46.64 -61.95
N LEU A 39 -64.96 47.53 -61.71
CA LEU A 39 -63.75 47.79 -62.52
C LEU A 39 -63.02 46.57 -63.15
N ILE A 40 -63.38 45.35 -62.75
CA ILE A 40 -62.95 44.05 -63.25
C ILE A 40 -64.20 43.15 -63.39
N ASP A 41 -64.64 42.89 -64.62
CA ASP A 41 -65.77 41.99 -64.94
C ASP A 41 -65.39 40.48 -64.83
N GLY A 42 -64.52 40.14 -63.88
CA GLY A 42 -63.90 38.82 -63.72
C GLY A 42 -64.04 38.22 -62.32
N ASN A 43 -63.34 37.11 -62.06
CA ASN A 43 -63.35 36.32 -60.82
C ASN A 43 -62.88 37.06 -59.54
N LEU A 44 -62.61 38.37 -59.59
CA LEU A 44 -62.11 39.17 -58.47
C LEU A 44 -63.20 40.10 -57.92
N ASN A 45 -63.31 40.21 -56.59
CA ASN A 45 -64.10 41.23 -55.91
C ASN A 45 -63.19 42.16 -55.09
N ILE A 46 -63.36 43.47 -55.27
CA ILE A 46 -62.65 44.52 -54.54
C ILE A 46 -63.70 45.30 -53.76
N GLU A 47 -63.71 45.15 -52.44
CA GLU A 47 -64.71 45.74 -51.56
C GLU A 47 -64.03 46.32 -50.31
N GLY A 48 -64.13 47.63 -50.11
CA GLY A 48 -63.38 48.34 -49.06
C GLY A 48 -61.87 48.12 -49.22
N ASN A 49 -61.23 47.58 -48.19
CA ASN A 49 -59.80 47.25 -48.16
C ASN A 49 -59.52 45.75 -48.44
N THR A 50 -60.49 45.01 -48.99
CA THR A 50 -60.35 43.56 -49.22
C THR A 50 -60.33 43.24 -50.70
N PHE A 51 -59.38 42.39 -51.10
CA PHE A 51 -59.31 41.73 -52.40
C PHE A 51 -59.63 40.24 -52.18
N LYS A 52 -60.72 39.73 -52.76
CA LYS A 52 -61.16 38.34 -52.57
C LYS A 52 -61.61 37.71 -53.88
N SER A 53 -61.35 36.42 -54.06
CA SER A 53 -61.91 35.69 -55.21
C SER A 53 -63.43 35.54 -55.09
N LYS A 54 -64.15 35.64 -56.21
CA LYS A 54 -65.61 35.45 -56.29
C LYS A 54 -66.01 33.98 -56.41
N ASN A 55 -65.13 33.11 -56.91
CA ASN A 55 -65.38 31.67 -56.95
C ASN A 55 -64.89 30.99 -55.66
N THR A 56 -65.66 30.02 -55.16
CA THR A 56 -65.27 29.25 -53.95
C THR A 56 -64.02 28.43 -54.24
N ASN A 57 -63.05 28.46 -53.34
CA ASN A 57 -61.75 27.76 -53.44
C ASN A 57 -60.90 28.15 -54.65
N GLY A 58 -61.19 29.27 -55.32
CA GLY A 58 -60.29 29.79 -56.35
C GLY A 58 -59.16 30.61 -55.73
N ASP A 59 -57.95 30.33 -56.18
CA ASP A 59 -56.77 31.05 -55.73
C ASP A 59 -56.73 32.47 -56.29
N MET A 60 -56.13 33.38 -55.51
CA MET A 60 -55.65 34.64 -56.03
C MET A 60 -54.18 34.47 -56.41
N VAL A 61 -53.88 34.50 -57.70
CA VAL A 61 -52.51 34.41 -58.20
C VAL A 61 -51.97 35.82 -58.42
N LEU A 62 -50.88 36.16 -57.72
CA LEU A 62 -50.16 37.42 -57.90
C LEU A 62 -48.81 37.12 -58.56
N ASP A 63 -48.81 37.13 -59.89
CA ASP A 63 -47.66 36.77 -60.71
C ASP A 63 -47.14 38.00 -61.48
N PRO A 64 -46.03 38.62 -61.05
CA PRO A 64 -45.41 39.71 -61.78
C PRO A 64 -44.76 39.19 -63.07
N ASN A 65 -45.03 39.83 -64.21
CA ASN A 65 -44.38 39.46 -65.46
C ASN A 65 -42.88 39.81 -65.44
N GLY A 66 -41.99 38.81 -65.35
CA GLY A 66 -40.54 38.98 -65.32
C GLY A 66 -39.94 38.93 -63.90
N GLU A 67 -38.95 39.77 -63.61
CA GLU A 67 -38.25 39.84 -62.31
C GLU A 67 -38.98 40.67 -61.24
N GLY A 68 -40.23 41.08 -61.50
CA GLY A 68 -41.00 41.86 -60.53
C GLY A 68 -41.26 41.06 -59.25
N VAL A 69 -41.60 41.76 -58.16
CA VAL A 69 -41.93 41.14 -56.88
C VAL A 69 -43.26 41.67 -56.36
N VAL A 70 -43.96 40.85 -55.60
CA VAL A 70 -45.08 41.31 -54.78
C VAL A 70 -44.51 41.92 -53.50
N SER A 71 -44.54 43.25 -53.39
CA SER A 71 -43.98 43.99 -52.25
C SER A 71 -45.08 44.44 -51.29
N VAL A 72 -44.91 44.16 -49.99
CA VAL A 72 -45.73 44.70 -48.90
C VAL A 72 -44.85 45.66 -48.09
N VAL A 73 -45.28 46.91 -47.91
CA VAL A 73 -44.47 47.97 -47.30
C VAL A 73 -44.49 47.91 -45.75
N GLY A 74 -45.31 47.03 -45.18
CA GLY A 74 -45.39 46.78 -43.74
C GLY A 74 -45.59 45.30 -43.45
N ASP A 75 -46.26 45.00 -42.33
CA ASP A 75 -46.45 43.62 -41.89
C ASP A 75 -47.37 42.84 -42.83
N LEU A 76 -46.93 41.65 -43.22
CA LEU A 76 -47.77 40.66 -43.89
C LEU A 76 -48.30 39.68 -42.84
N VAL A 77 -49.59 39.77 -42.55
CA VAL A 77 -50.29 38.80 -41.69
C VAL A 77 -50.89 37.71 -42.56
N VAL A 78 -50.44 36.46 -42.38
CA VAL A 78 -50.96 35.28 -43.09
C VAL A 78 -51.68 34.39 -42.09
N SER A 79 -52.99 34.18 -42.27
CA SER A 79 -53.78 33.29 -41.42
C SER A 79 -53.60 31.80 -41.73
N GLY A 80 -52.98 31.49 -42.88
CA GLY A 80 -52.65 30.15 -43.33
C GLY A 80 -51.15 29.87 -43.31
N SER A 81 -50.69 29.02 -44.22
CA SER A 81 -49.27 28.72 -44.39
C SER A 81 -48.64 29.58 -45.49
N ILE A 82 -47.37 29.94 -45.30
CA ILE A 82 -46.50 30.38 -46.39
C ILE A 82 -45.77 29.13 -46.90
N ARG A 83 -45.79 28.89 -48.21
CA ARG A 83 -45.12 27.74 -48.84
C ARG A 83 -44.37 28.24 -50.07
N GLY A 84 -43.10 27.89 -50.20
CA GLY A 84 -42.40 27.96 -51.48
C GLY A 84 -42.74 26.72 -52.30
N ASP A 85 -43.12 26.89 -53.57
CA ASP A 85 -43.27 25.79 -54.51
C ASP A 85 -41.95 25.51 -55.24
N GLY A 86 -41.53 24.24 -55.27
CA GLY A 86 -40.30 23.83 -55.97
C GLY A 86 -39.00 24.33 -55.34
N SER A 87 -38.10 24.92 -56.15
CA SER A 87 -36.77 25.40 -55.74
C SER A 87 -36.81 26.77 -55.04
N SER A 88 -37.99 27.32 -54.79
CA SER A 88 -38.20 28.63 -54.17
C SER A 88 -37.80 28.60 -52.69
N ILE A 89 -36.88 29.48 -52.30
CA ILE A 89 -36.40 29.63 -50.92
C ILE A 89 -37.30 30.66 -50.21
N LEU A 90 -37.81 30.33 -49.02
CA LEU A 90 -38.27 31.36 -48.10
C LEU A 90 -37.05 32.05 -47.49
N SER A 91 -36.73 33.25 -47.96
CA SER A 91 -35.58 34.03 -47.48
C SER A 91 -36.04 35.12 -46.51
N ILE A 92 -35.54 35.07 -45.28
CA ILE A 92 -35.75 36.10 -44.26
C ILE A 92 -34.37 36.71 -43.97
N GLN A 93 -34.23 38.02 -44.12
CA GLN A 93 -32.92 38.69 -44.07
C GLN A 93 -32.46 39.02 -42.64
N ASN A 94 -33.38 39.05 -41.68
CA ASN A 94 -33.12 39.35 -40.28
C ASN A 94 -33.52 38.13 -39.43
N ASP A 95 -34.07 38.39 -38.25
CA ASP A 95 -34.45 37.38 -37.29
C ASP A 95 -35.76 36.69 -37.66
N VAL A 96 -35.83 35.40 -37.32
CA VAL A 96 -37.05 34.61 -37.33
C VAL A 96 -37.44 34.36 -35.88
N GLU A 97 -38.56 34.92 -35.44
CA GLU A 97 -39.18 34.56 -34.17
C GLU A 97 -40.25 33.50 -34.41
N ILE A 98 -40.14 32.37 -33.71
CA ILE A 98 -41.12 31.29 -33.77
C ILE A 98 -41.71 31.13 -32.38
N ILE A 99 -43.00 31.40 -32.26
CA ILE A 99 -43.75 31.18 -31.03
C ILE A 99 -44.34 29.76 -31.09
N GLY A 100 -43.78 28.85 -30.31
CA GLY A 100 -44.19 27.45 -30.24
C GLY A 100 -43.17 26.48 -30.83
N ASP A 101 -43.64 25.33 -31.30
CA ASP A 101 -42.78 24.25 -31.78
C ASP A 101 -42.24 24.53 -33.19
N TYR A 102 -40.94 24.31 -33.37
CA TYR A 102 -40.28 24.34 -34.67
C TYR A 102 -39.78 22.93 -35.02
N THR A 103 -40.20 22.40 -36.16
CA THR A 103 -39.76 21.10 -36.67
C THR A 103 -39.03 21.27 -37.99
N VAL A 104 -37.78 20.77 -38.06
CA VAL A 104 -37.01 20.69 -39.31
C VAL A 104 -37.00 19.25 -39.77
N LEU A 105 -37.60 18.97 -40.94
CA LEU A 105 -37.66 17.62 -41.51
C LEU A 105 -36.37 17.22 -42.25
N GLY A 106 -35.45 18.16 -42.44
CA GLY A 106 -34.14 17.95 -43.07
C GLY A 106 -33.01 18.51 -42.20
N ASN A 107 -31.96 19.00 -42.85
CA ASN A 107 -30.82 19.57 -42.14
C ASN A 107 -31.07 21.04 -41.82
N LEU A 108 -30.82 21.42 -40.57
CA LEU A 108 -30.60 22.81 -40.19
C LEU A 108 -29.10 23.11 -40.33
N THR A 109 -28.72 23.97 -41.25
CA THR A 109 -27.33 24.46 -41.38
C THR A 109 -27.24 25.81 -40.69
N VAL A 110 -26.38 25.92 -39.69
CA VAL A 110 -26.08 27.18 -38.99
C VAL A 110 -24.59 27.45 -39.15
N THR A 111 -24.25 28.66 -39.61
CA THR A 111 -22.85 29.04 -39.91
C THR A 111 -22.08 29.51 -38.69
N ASP A 112 -22.79 29.97 -37.65
CA ASP A 112 -22.23 30.40 -36.37
C ASP A 112 -22.65 29.45 -35.25
N ALA A 113 -23.12 29.97 -34.11
CA ALA A 113 -23.51 29.19 -32.95
C ALA A 113 -25.04 29.01 -32.85
N ILE A 114 -25.45 27.83 -32.39
CA ILE A 114 -26.80 27.62 -31.86
C ILE A 114 -26.72 27.73 -30.34
N SER A 115 -27.45 28.69 -29.77
CA SER A 115 -27.64 28.79 -28.33
C SER A 115 -28.94 28.10 -27.95
N PHE A 116 -28.86 27.07 -27.11
CA PHE A 116 -30.04 26.41 -26.55
C PHE A 116 -30.29 26.94 -25.14
N GLY A 117 -31.54 27.33 -24.84
CA GLY A 117 -31.93 27.65 -23.45
C GLY A 117 -32.03 26.39 -22.59
N SER A 118 -32.74 25.38 -23.08
CA SER A 118 -32.82 24.03 -22.50
C SER A 118 -33.06 22.99 -23.58
N ILE A 119 -32.61 21.76 -23.33
CA ILE A 119 -32.85 20.60 -24.20
C ILE A 119 -33.64 19.59 -23.37
N SER A 120 -34.87 19.28 -23.79
CA SER A 120 -35.80 18.42 -23.03
C SER A 120 -35.70 16.93 -23.40
N GLY A 121 -34.60 16.49 -23.99
CA GLY A 121 -34.38 15.12 -24.44
C GLY A 121 -32.93 14.85 -24.78
N ASP A 122 -32.70 13.82 -25.59
CA ASP A 122 -31.33 13.42 -25.94
C ASP A 122 -30.71 14.35 -26.98
N LEU A 123 -29.48 14.77 -26.72
CA LEU A 123 -28.63 15.46 -27.69
C LEU A 123 -27.69 14.45 -28.33
N THR A 124 -27.92 14.11 -29.60
CA THR A 124 -26.97 13.33 -30.40
C THR A 124 -26.11 14.26 -31.24
N LEU A 125 -24.78 14.09 -31.17
CA LEU A 125 -23.81 14.91 -31.89
C LEU A 125 -23.12 14.07 -32.96
N GLY A 126 -23.01 14.61 -34.19
CA GLY A 126 -22.18 14.02 -35.24
C GLY A 126 -20.69 14.37 -35.11
N GLY A 127 -20.30 15.12 -34.08
CA GLY A 127 -18.95 15.60 -33.83
C GLY A 127 -18.65 15.78 -32.33
N ASN A 128 -17.49 16.37 -32.03
CA ASN A 128 -17.02 16.55 -30.66
C ASN A 128 -17.76 17.67 -29.93
N LEU A 129 -17.95 17.51 -28.62
CA LEU A 129 -18.31 18.62 -27.72
C LEU A 129 -17.04 19.39 -27.34
N ILE A 130 -16.89 20.63 -27.83
CA ILE A 130 -15.71 21.47 -27.59
C ILE A 130 -16.16 22.76 -26.86
N PRO A 131 -15.63 23.04 -25.66
CA PRO A 131 -15.95 24.28 -24.96
C PRO A 131 -15.34 25.49 -25.68
N THR A 132 -16.02 26.64 -25.60
CA THR A 132 -15.55 27.90 -26.21
C THR A 132 -14.36 28.54 -25.48
N ALA A 133 -14.03 28.07 -24.26
CA ALA A 133 -12.90 28.54 -23.46
C ALA A 133 -12.28 27.41 -22.63
N ASN A 134 -10.95 27.43 -22.49
CA ASN A 134 -10.18 26.41 -21.76
C ASN A 134 -10.40 26.52 -20.23
N VAL A 135 -10.54 25.38 -19.54
CA VAL A 135 -10.71 25.27 -18.07
C VAL A 135 -11.84 26.15 -17.49
N THR A 136 -12.85 26.49 -18.31
CA THR A 136 -13.90 27.44 -17.91
C THR A 136 -15.24 26.76 -17.65
N TYR A 137 -15.56 25.70 -18.41
CA TYR A 137 -16.88 25.07 -18.39
C TYR A 137 -16.81 23.66 -17.80
N ASN A 138 -17.82 23.31 -17.00
CA ASN A 138 -17.99 22.00 -16.40
C ASN A 138 -18.99 21.15 -17.22
N LEU A 139 -18.85 19.82 -17.14
CA LEU A 139 -19.89 18.88 -17.52
C LEU A 139 -20.78 18.61 -16.30
N GLY A 140 -21.86 19.39 -16.15
CA GLY A 140 -22.76 19.33 -14.99
C GLY A 140 -22.41 20.33 -13.88
N SER A 141 -22.99 20.12 -12.69
CA SER A 141 -22.76 20.92 -11.48
C SER A 141 -22.90 20.08 -10.21
N ASP A 142 -22.68 20.67 -9.03
CA ASP A 142 -22.82 19.99 -7.73
C ASP A 142 -24.23 19.41 -7.50
N THR A 143 -25.25 20.00 -8.12
CA THR A 143 -26.65 19.60 -7.97
C THR A 143 -27.24 18.96 -9.23
N ALA A 144 -26.59 19.09 -10.39
CA ALA A 144 -27.01 18.50 -11.65
C ALA A 144 -25.88 17.64 -12.24
N ARG A 145 -25.83 16.40 -11.77
CA ARG A 145 -24.78 15.44 -12.12
C ARG A 145 -25.25 14.48 -13.19
N TRP A 146 -24.34 14.10 -14.08
CA TRP A 146 -24.54 12.96 -14.96
C TRP A 146 -24.62 11.69 -14.13
N ASN A 147 -25.55 10.80 -14.47
CA ASN A 147 -25.64 9.50 -13.79
C ASN A 147 -24.39 8.67 -14.08
N GLU A 148 -23.93 8.68 -15.33
CA GLU A 148 -22.75 7.97 -15.80
C GLU A 148 -22.04 8.80 -16.89
N LEU A 149 -20.73 8.59 -17.05
CA LEU A 149 -19.95 9.07 -18.19
C LEU A 149 -19.40 7.87 -18.95
N TYR A 150 -19.98 7.57 -20.10
CA TYR A 150 -19.53 6.48 -20.95
C TYR A 150 -18.53 7.00 -21.99
N LEU A 151 -17.28 6.54 -21.91
CA LEU A 151 -16.21 6.91 -22.83
C LEU A 151 -15.86 5.69 -23.70
N ALA A 152 -16.06 5.80 -25.01
CA ALA A 152 -15.61 4.79 -25.96
C ALA A 152 -14.10 4.99 -26.20
N GLY A 153 -13.28 4.33 -25.37
CA GLY A 153 -11.82 4.39 -25.44
C GLY A 153 -11.18 4.24 -24.06
N ASN A 154 -9.97 3.70 -24.00
CA ASN A 154 -9.27 3.41 -22.75
C ASN A 154 -8.66 4.68 -22.12
N THR A 155 -9.23 5.88 -22.26
CA THR A 155 -8.60 7.14 -21.79
C THR A 155 -9.55 8.21 -21.31
N MET A 156 -9.25 8.79 -20.16
CA MET A 156 -9.63 10.14 -19.75
C MET A 156 -8.36 10.92 -19.41
N SER A 157 -8.08 12.01 -20.13
CA SER A 157 -6.96 12.90 -19.79
C SER A 157 -7.43 13.99 -18.83
N LEU A 158 -6.75 14.10 -17.70
CA LEU A 158 -6.98 15.08 -16.64
C LEU A 158 -5.84 16.13 -16.60
N GLY A 159 -5.21 16.38 -17.74
CA GLY A 159 -4.05 17.27 -17.86
C GLY A 159 -2.74 16.51 -17.82
N SER A 160 -2.06 16.49 -16.66
CA SER A 160 -0.78 15.77 -16.49
C SER A 160 -0.93 14.27 -16.24
N VAL A 161 -2.14 13.81 -15.97
CA VAL A 161 -2.46 12.42 -15.67
C VAL A 161 -3.51 11.94 -16.67
N VAL A 162 -3.33 10.74 -17.21
CA VAL A 162 -4.31 10.04 -18.02
C VAL A 162 -4.79 8.82 -17.25
N LEU A 163 -6.10 8.73 -17.01
CA LEU A 163 -6.76 7.52 -16.52
C LEU A 163 -7.01 6.61 -17.71
N LYS A 164 -6.49 5.38 -17.66
CA LYS A 164 -6.65 4.41 -18.73
C LYS A 164 -7.11 3.06 -18.23
N ASP A 165 -7.79 2.32 -19.09
CA ASP A 165 -7.82 0.87 -18.94
C ASP A 165 -6.50 0.29 -19.46
N SER A 166 -5.84 -0.52 -18.65
CA SER A 166 -4.67 -1.29 -19.04
C SER A 166 -4.89 -2.74 -18.64
N ALA A 167 -5.25 -3.58 -19.61
CA ALA A 167 -5.52 -5.01 -19.42
C ALA A 167 -6.67 -5.34 -18.44
N GLY A 168 -7.70 -4.50 -18.38
CA GLY A 168 -8.90 -4.71 -17.54
C GLY A 168 -8.85 -3.98 -16.19
N GLU A 169 -7.80 -3.20 -15.94
CA GLU A 169 -7.60 -2.44 -14.69
C GLU A 169 -7.47 -0.95 -14.95
N LEU A 170 -7.93 -0.14 -14.00
CA LEU A 170 -7.70 1.30 -14.00
C LEU A 170 -6.21 1.58 -13.74
N ALA A 171 -5.53 2.04 -14.77
CA ALA A 171 -4.13 2.44 -14.76
C ALA A 171 -3.97 3.94 -14.98
N LEU A 172 -2.83 4.46 -14.52
CA LEU A 172 -2.48 5.86 -14.62
C LEU A 172 -1.23 6.02 -15.47
N PHE A 173 -1.28 6.99 -16.38
CA PHE A 173 -0.18 7.34 -17.26
C PHE A 173 0.08 8.84 -17.20
N GLU A 174 1.28 9.25 -17.58
CA GLU A 174 1.59 10.66 -17.83
C GLU A 174 0.72 11.21 -18.97
N SER A 175 0.83 12.50 -19.26
CA SER A 175 0.05 13.16 -20.33
C SER A 175 0.27 12.56 -21.72
N ASP A 176 1.36 11.80 -21.92
CA ASP A 176 1.64 11.05 -23.15
C ASP A 176 0.73 9.81 -23.33
N GLY A 177 0.06 9.37 -22.26
CA GLY A 177 -0.78 8.18 -22.24
C GLY A 177 -0.02 6.86 -22.43
N THR A 178 1.30 6.84 -22.41
CA THR A 178 2.13 5.64 -22.63
C THR A 178 3.09 5.34 -21.50
N THR A 179 3.56 6.38 -20.80
CA THR A 179 4.45 6.24 -19.64
C THR A 179 3.61 6.06 -18.39
N PRO A 180 3.66 4.91 -17.68
CA PRO A 180 2.95 4.74 -16.42
C PRO A 180 3.35 5.83 -15.43
N THR A 181 2.37 6.39 -14.73
CA THR A 181 2.61 7.38 -13.67
C THR A 181 1.93 6.96 -12.38
N THR A 182 2.37 7.53 -11.27
CA THR A 182 1.80 7.22 -9.95
C THR A 182 0.81 8.29 -9.55
N LEU A 183 -0.21 7.91 -8.76
CA LEU A 183 -1.08 8.90 -8.15
C LEU A 183 -0.28 9.63 -7.07
N LYS A 184 0.09 10.89 -7.34
CA LYS A 184 0.66 11.79 -6.33
C LYS A 184 -0.47 12.30 -5.43
N SER A 185 -0.95 11.47 -4.51
CA SER A 185 -1.97 11.87 -3.53
C SER A 185 -1.70 11.28 -2.17
N THR A 186 -1.82 12.14 -1.15
CA THR A 186 -1.86 11.77 0.27
C THR A 186 -3.20 11.13 0.69
N SER A 187 -4.12 10.89 -0.25
CA SER A 187 -5.56 10.69 0.06
C SER A 187 -6.25 9.55 -0.70
N ILE A 188 -5.53 8.63 -1.35
CA ILE A 188 -6.17 7.32 -1.64
C ILE A 188 -6.09 6.50 -0.36
N GLU A 189 -7.18 6.46 0.41
CA GLU A 189 -7.32 5.43 1.43
C GLU A 189 -7.52 4.08 0.75
N ILE A 190 -6.43 3.31 0.62
CA ILE A 190 -6.54 1.87 0.42
C ILE A 190 -6.64 1.27 1.82
N SER A 191 -7.87 0.99 2.27
CA SER A 191 -8.12 0.42 3.60
C SER A 191 -7.48 -0.96 3.83
N SER A 192 -6.98 -1.62 2.77
CA SER A 192 -6.14 -2.83 2.85
C SER A 192 -5.52 -3.18 1.48
N ILE A 193 -4.31 -3.74 1.48
CA ILE A 193 -3.74 -4.42 0.29
C ILE A 193 -4.38 -5.81 0.21
N VAL A 194 -5.47 -5.96 -0.55
CA VAL A 194 -6.25 -7.20 -0.63
C VAL A 194 -5.89 -8.01 -1.89
N ASN A 195 -4.72 -8.64 -1.93
CA ASN A 195 -4.51 -9.80 -2.80
C ASN A 195 -3.25 -10.59 -2.41
N GLY A 196 -3.29 -11.92 -2.56
CA GLY A 196 -2.20 -12.85 -2.19
C GLY A 196 -0.91 -12.72 -3.01
N THR A 197 -0.82 -11.75 -3.92
CA THR A 197 0.35 -11.48 -4.79
C THR A 197 0.70 -10.00 -4.92
N SER A 198 0.00 -9.07 -4.27
CA SER A 198 0.28 -7.64 -4.40
C SER A 198 1.62 -7.28 -3.76
N ASN A 199 2.51 -6.64 -4.52
CA ASN A 199 3.77 -6.10 -4.02
C ASN A 199 3.65 -4.60 -3.73
N VAL A 200 4.32 -4.13 -2.68
CA VAL A 200 4.61 -2.70 -2.52
C VAL A 200 5.93 -2.44 -3.23
N ALA A 201 5.86 -1.94 -4.47
CA ALA A 201 7.04 -1.48 -5.19
C ALA A 201 7.21 0.03 -4.96
N VAL A 202 8.38 0.44 -4.47
CA VAL A 202 8.80 1.84 -4.39
C VAL A 202 10.00 2.05 -5.31
N ALA A 203 10.31 3.31 -5.65
CA ALA A 203 11.47 3.62 -6.49
C ALA A 203 12.77 3.11 -5.83
N THR A 204 13.82 2.89 -6.62
CA THR A 204 15.16 2.55 -6.11
C THR A 204 15.58 3.56 -5.04
N ASP A 205 16.24 3.05 -3.99
CA ASP A 205 16.68 3.81 -2.81
C ASP A 205 15.56 4.50 -2.01
N SER A 206 14.29 4.19 -2.28
CA SER A 206 13.16 4.68 -1.48
C SER A 206 12.83 3.75 -0.32
N SER A 207 12.39 4.33 0.80
CA SER A 207 11.93 3.57 1.96
C SER A 207 10.43 3.31 1.89
N VAL A 208 10.00 2.13 2.33
CA VAL A 208 8.60 1.86 2.70
C VAL A 208 8.47 2.09 4.20
N THR A 209 7.75 3.15 4.59
CA THR A 209 7.42 3.39 6.00
C THR A 209 6.08 2.77 6.32
N VAL A 210 6.06 1.77 7.21
CA VAL A 210 4.83 1.19 7.75
C VAL A 210 4.58 1.81 9.13
N SER A 211 3.71 2.81 9.20
CA SER A 211 3.28 3.41 10.47
C SER A 211 1.96 2.82 10.92
N VAL A 212 1.94 2.16 12.08
CA VAL A 212 0.70 1.68 12.72
C VAL A 212 0.39 2.64 13.87
N ALA A 213 -0.68 3.43 13.75
CA ALA A 213 -1.05 4.46 14.75
C ALA A 213 -1.72 3.89 16.02
N GLY A 214 -1.76 2.56 16.19
CA GLY A 214 -2.37 1.88 17.33
C GLY A 214 -1.35 1.41 18.38
N SER A 215 -1.85 1.00 19.56
CA SER A 215 -1.03 0.43 20.65
C SER A 215 -0.44 -0.96 20.32
N THR A 216 -0.73 -1.51 19.13
CA THR A 216 -0.39 -2.87 18.71
C THR A 216 0.43 -2.80 17.43
N ALA A 217 1.54 -3.54 17.39
CA ALA A 217 2.52 -3.57 16.31
C ALA A 217 1.94 -4.03 14.96
N ALA A 218 2.73 -3.90 13.90
CA ALA A 218 2.48 -4.58 12.64
C ALA A 218 2.47 -6.11 12.86
N THR A 219 1.32 -6.74 12.62
CA THR A 219 1.18 -8.21 12.74
C THR A 219 1.32 -8.85 11.37
N PHE A 220 2.27 -9.77 11.23
CA PHE A 220 2.39 -10.66 10.08
C PHE A 220 1.69 -11.99 10.42
N ALA A 221 0.64 -12.35 9.68
CA ALA A 221 -0.17 -13.56 9.94
C ALA A 221 0.55 -14.86 9.50
N SER A 222 -0.20 -15.93 9.21
CA SER A 222 0.25 -17.34 9.08
C SER A 222 1.51 -17.66 8.25
N GLY A 223 2.03 -16.73 7.44
CA GLY A 223 3.30 -16.87 6.71
C GLY A 223 4.52 -16.24 7.39
N GLY A 224 4.34 -15.50 8.48
CA GLY A 224 5.39 -14.76 9.16
C GLY A 224 5.99 -13.63 8.31
N LEU A 225 7.16 -13.15 8.74
CA LEU A 225 7.97 -12.18 8.01
C LEU A 225 9.21 -12.89 7.46
N THR A 226 9.41 -12.84 6.14
CA THR A 226 10.68 -13.24 5.51
C THR A 226 11.47 -12.00 5.16
N VAL A 227 12.68 -11.86 5.70
CA VAL A 227 13.62 -10.78 5.36
C VAL A 227 14.79 -11.40 4.62
N THR A 228 14.94 -11.06 3.33
CA THR A 228 16.06 -11.56 2.50
C THR A 228 17.37 -10.82 2.79
N GLY A 229 17.28 -9.60 3.31
CA GLY A 229 18.41 -8.79 3.78
C GLY A 229 18.54 -8.78 5.29
N ASN A 230 19.17 -7.73 5.80
CA ASN A 230 19.37 -7.54 7.24
C ASN A 230 18.08 -7.03 7.91
N LEU A 231 17.82 -7.53 9.12
CA LEU A 231 16.83 -6.96 10.04
C LEU A 231 17.56 -6.23 11.16
N THR A 232 17.39 -4.91 11.23
CA THR A 232 17.91 -4.09 12.34
C THR A 232 16.73 -3.66 13.23
N VAL A 233 16.81 -3.98 14.53
CA VAL A 233 15.80 -3.60 15.53
C VAL A 233 16.41 -2.57 16.48
N GLN A 234 15.88 -1.34 16.49
CA GLN A 234 16.39 -0.23 17.32
C GLN A 234 15.67 -0.11 18.69
N GLY A 235 14.72 -1.00 18.96
CA GLY A 235 14.05 -1.05 20.26
C GLY A 235 14.99 -1.57 21.36
N THR A 236 14.62 -1.35 22.62
CA THR A 236 15.38 -1.83 23.78
C THR A 236 15.20 -3.33 24.04
N THR A 237 14.22 -3.97 23.41
CA THR A 237 13.87 -5.37 23.63
C THR A 237 13.49 -6.03 22.31
N THR A 238 14.04 -7.22 22.08
CA THR A 238 13.56 -8.16 21.06
C THR A 238 13.14 -9.44 21.78
N THR A 239 11.88 -9.84 21.64
CA THR A 239 11.36 -11.08 22.21
C THR A 239 11.26 -12.13 21.10
N VAL A 240 11.91 -13.28 21.28
CA VAL A 240 11.78 -14.43 20.38
C VAL A 240 11.08 -15.55 21.13
N ASP A 241 9.77 -15.64 20.97
CA ASP A 241 8.94 -16.72 21.53
C ASP A 241 8.77 -17.82 20.47
N SER A 242 9.82 -18.62 20.30
CA SER A 242 9.87 -19.71 19.32
C SER A 242 10.40 -20.97 20.00
N THR A 243 9.88 -22.13 19.59
CA THR A 243 10.42 -23.42 20.01
C THR A 243 11.85 -23.66 19.51
N THR A 244 12.22 -23.01 18.40
CA THR A 244 13.55 -23.11 17.78
C THR A 244 14.02 -21.77 17.24
N VAL A 245 15.30 -21.47 17.43
CA VAL A 245 16.00 -20.35 16.78
C VAL A 245 17.19 -20.91 16.01
N ASN A 246 17.13 -20.87 14.68
CA ASN A 246 18.20 -21.38 13.83
C ASN A 246 19.19 -20.26 13.52
N VAL A 247 20.43 -20.42 13.96
CA VAL A 247 21.54 -19.50 13.70
C VAL A 247 22.62 -20.28 12.96
N VAL A 248 23.14 -19.75 11.86
CA VAL A 248 24.07 -20.49 10.99
C VAL A 248 25.51 -20.51 11.53
N ASP A 249 25.95 -19.44 12.20
CA ASP A 249 27.36 -19.24 12.54
C ASP A 249 27.57 -18.91 14.03
N ARG A 250 27.06 -17.76 14.48
CA ARG A 250 27.26 -17.29 15.86
C ARG A 250 26.14 -16.41 16.38
N PHE A 251 26.01 -16.37 17.71
CA PHE A 251 25.28 -15.34 18.44
C PHE A 251 26.31 -14.37 19.06
N VAL A 252 26.16 -13.06 18.83
CA VAL A 252 27.09 -12.03 19.32
C VAL A 252 26.38 -11.17 20.37
N PHE A 253 27.05 -10.91 21.48
CA PHE A 253 26.57 -10.10 22.58
C PHE A 253 27.50 -8.90 22.79
N GLU A 254 26.93 -7.69 22.65
CA GLU A 254 27.63 -6.42 22.84
C GLU A 254 27.94 -6.11 24.31
N GLY A 255 27.05 -6.51 25.22
CA GLY A 255 27.08 -6.04 26.61
C GLY A 255 26.36 -4.70 26.80
N ALA A 256 26.68 -4.00 27.89
CA ALA A 256 25.95 -2.79 28.31
C ALA A 256 26.42 -1.51 27.62
N THR A 257 27.65 -1.50 27.11
CA THR A 257 28.27 -0.38 26.39
C THR A 257 28.60 -0.82 24.99
N ALA A 258 28.31 0.04 24.01
CA ALA A 258 28.73 -0.22 22.64
C ALA A 258 30.22 0.11 22.51
N ASP A 259 31.04 -0.86 22.16
CA ASP A 259 32.48 -0.73 21.99
C ASP A 259 33.02 -1.83 21.05
N ASP A 260 34.33 -2.07 21.02
CA ASP A 260 34.95 -3.05 20.13
C ASP A 260 35.11 -4.45 20.81
N PHE A 261 34.41 -4.72 21.91
CA PHE A 261 34.55 -5.95 22.71
C PHE A 261 33.26 -6.75 22.82
N GLU A 262 33.09 -7.78 21.98
CA GLU A 262 31.90 -8.63 22.01
C GLU A 262 32.16 -10.02 22.59
N THR A 263 31.14 -10.59 23.24
CA THR A 263 31.11 -12.02 23.57
C THR A 263 30.43 -12.78 22.44
N THR A 264 31.09 -13.81 21.91
CA THR A 264 30.55 -14.61 20.79
C THR A 264 30.29 -16.04 21.24
N LEU A 265 29.05 -16.50 21.08
CA LEU A 265 28.73 -17.93 21.06
C LEU A 265 28.90 -18.44 19.63
N LEU A 266 30.08 -18.99 19.35
CA LEU A 266 30.45 -19.55 18.04
C LEU A 266 30.10 -21.04 17.97
N VAL A 267 29.55 -21.46 16.84
CA VAL A 267 29.39 -22.88 16.50
C VAL A 267 30.47 -23.27 15.50
N GLU A 268 31.35 -24.21 15.88
CA GLU A 268 32.20 -24.88 14.91
C GLU A 268 31.38 -25.86 14.07
N ASP A 269 31.77 -26.08 12.82
CA ASP A 269 31.07 -26.99 11.91
C ASP A 269 30.85 -28.38 12.56
N PRO A 270 29.60 -28.75 12.86
CA PRO A 270 29.32 -30.00 13.56
C PRO A 270 29.56 -31.19 12.62
N THR A 271 30.32 -32.18 13.10
CA THR A 271 30.56 -33.44 12.37
C THR A 271 29.45 -34.48 12.55
N ALA A 272 28.49 -34.20 13.42
CA ALA A 272 27.27 -34.96 13.70
C ALA A 272 26.30 -34.07 14.49
N ASP A 273 25.04 -34.47 14.64
CA ASP A 273 24.09 -33.76 15.49
C ASP A 273 24.60 -33.66 16.94
N ARG A 274 24.74 -32.44 17.45
CA ARG A 274 25.16 -32.15 18.83
C ARG A 274 24.07 -31.39 19.56
N THR A 275 23.93 -31.70 20.85
CA THR A 275 23.04 -30.96 21.75
C THR A 275 23.85 -30.51 22.95
N VAL A 276 23.82 -29.21 23.23
CA VAL A 276 24.31 -28.61 24.47
C VAL A 276 23.09 -28.10 25.23
N THR A 277 22.85 -28.62 26.43
CA THR A 277 21.68 -28.27 27.23
C THR A 277 22.09 -27.31 28.34
N ILE A 278 21.40 -26.16 28.43
CA ILE A 278 21.46 -25.30 29.61
C ILE A 278 20.56 -25.94 30.67
N PRO A 279 21.07 -26.25 31.87
CA PRO A 279 20.27 -26.85 32.93
C PRO A 279 19.23 -25.85 33.44
N ASP A 280 18.12 -26.37 33.98
CA ASP A 280 17.14 -25.58 34.74
C ASP A 280 17.73 -25.19 36.11
N ALA A 281 18.68 -24.26 36.10
CA ALA A 281 19.36 -23.74 37.27
C ALA A 281 19.93 -22.34 36.98
N THR A 282 19.93 -21.47 37.98
CA THR A 282 20.64 -20.18 37.91
C THR A 282 22.14 -20.37 38.08
N GLY A 283 22.94 -19.68 37.27
CA GLY A 283 24.39 -19.67 37.40
C GLY A 283 25.09 -19.09 36.18
N THR A 284 26.41 -19.22 36.14
CA THR A 284 27.25 -18.91 34.98
C THR A 284 27.66 -20.19 34.27
N ILE A 285 27.93 -20.09 32.97
CA ILE A 285 28.56 -21.18 32.19
C ILE A 285 30.06 -21.17 32.52
N VAL A 286 30.60 -22.33 32.90
CA VAL A 286 32.04 -22.53 33.11
C VAL A 286 32.70 -22.76 31.75
N LEU A 287 33.77 -22.03 31.46
CA LEU A 287 34.52 -22.15 30.21
C LEU A 287 35.83 -22.91 30.46
N LYS A 288 36.48 -23.37 29.39
CA LYS A 288 37.68 -24.21 29.48
C LYS A 288 38.88 -23.47 30.10
N ASP A 289 39.03 -22.20 29.77
CA ASP A 289 40.19 -21.39 30.15
C ASP A 289 39.85 -20.35 31.24
N SER A 290 38.65 -20.42 31.82
CA SER A 290 38.26 -19.57 32.95
C SER A 290 38.77 -20.13 34.28
N THR A 291 38.99 -19.24 35.25
CA THR A 291 39.34 -19.62 36.64
C THR A 291 38.07 -19.54 37.50
N ASP A 292 37.33 -20.64 37.59
CA ASP A 292 36.07 -20.71 38.32
C ASP A 292 36.22 -21.37 39.71
N THR A 293 35.40 -20.92 40.67
CA THR A 293 35.21 -21.61 41.96
C THR A 293 33.93 -22.42 41.91
N LEU A 294 34.04 -23.75 41.97
CA LEU A 294 32.90 -24.66 41.91
C LEU A 294 32.41 -25.00 43.32
N THR A 295 31.31 -24.37 43.76
CA THR A 295 30.70 -24.62 45.07
C THR A 295 29.57 -25.64 45.00
N ASN A 296 29.47 -26.51 46.02
CA ASN A 296 28.42 -27.53 46.16
C ASN A 296 28.28 -28.44 44.93
N LYS A 297 29.43 -28.83 44.37
CA LYS A 297 29.51 -29.82 43.28
C LYS A 297 30.23 -31.05 43.79
N SER A 298 29.73 -32.22 43.40
CA SER A 298 30.45 -33.48 43.57
C SER A 298 31.29 -33.71 42.33
N ILE A 299 32.58 -33.97 42.50
CA ILE A 299 33.48 -34.34 41.41
C ILE A 299 33.75 -35.84 41.54
N ASP A 300 33.23 -36.63 40.60
CA ASP A 300 33.59 -38.05 40.50
C ASP A 300 34.97 -38.18 39.86
N LEU A 301 35.94 -38.61 40.67
CA LEU A 301 37.33 -38.80 40.25
C LEU A 301 37.55 -40.05 39.38
N THR A 302 36.54 -40.92 39.23
CA THR A 302 36.62 -42.07 38.32
C THR A 302 36.61 -41.61 36.86
N ASN A 303 35.81 -40.59 36.58
CA ASN A 303 35.56 -40.06 35.23
C ASN A 303 36.30 -38.73 34.97
N ASN A 304 36.82 -38.09 36.01
CA ASN A 304 37.51 -36.79 35.90
C ASN A 304 38.97 -36.91 36.37
N THR A 305 39.87 -36.25 35.65
CA THR A 305 41.26 -36.09 36.10
C THR A 305 41.41 -34.73 36.77
N LEU A 306 41.78 -34.71 38.05
CA LEU A 306 42.10 -33.49 38.78
C LEU A 306 43.63 -33.32 38.86
N THR A 307 44.16 -32.25 38.26
CA THR A 307 45.61 -31.96 38.29
C THR A 307 45.92 -31.03 39.46
N THR A 308 46.45 -31.58 40.56
CA THR A 308 46.78 -30.84 41.78
C THR A 308 48.17 -31.19 42.29
N THR A 309 48.76 -30.28 43.06
CA THR A 309 49.94 -30.53 43.89
C THR A 309 49.53 -30.94 45.31
N SER A 310 50.42 -31.62 46.05
CA SER A 310 50.17 -31.96 47.46
C SER A 310 49.83 -30.74 48.32
N LEU A 311 50.40 -29.57 48.01
CA LEU A 311 50.13 -28.32 48.73
C LEU A 311 48.71 -27.78 48.46
N GLN A 312 48.24 -27.88 47.22
CA GLN A 312 46.86 -27.50 46.87
C GLN A 312 45.85 -28.44 47.52
N LEU A 313 46.16 -29.73 47.57
CA LEU A 313 45.29 -30.71 48.21
C LEU A 313 45.25 -30.54 49.73
N LEU A 314 46.37 -30.18 50.38
CA LEU A 314 46.41 -29.79 51.80
C LEU A 314 45.49 -28.60 52.13
N THR A 315 45.22 -27.71 51.18
CA THR A 315 44.27 -26.60 51.40
C THR A 315 42.81 -27.07 51.27
N ALA A 316 42.56 -28.07 50.42
CA ALA A 316 41.23 -28.65 50.20
C ALA A 316 40.83 -29.67 51.29
N CYS A 317 41.82 -30.33 51.88
CA CYS A 317 41.74 -31.32 52.95
C CYS A 317 42.22 -30.65 54.26
N SER A 318 41.29 -30.09 55.03
CA SER A 318 41.59 -29.21 56.18
C SER A 318 41.51 -29.88 57.56
N ASP A 319 41.07 -31.14 57.64
CA ASP A 319 40.91 -31.90 58.89
C ASP A 319 41.93 -33.04 59.05
N GLU A 320 42.92 -33.09 58.18
CA GLU A 320 44.01 -34.05 58.22
C GLU A 320 45.10 -33.66 59.21
N THR A 321 45.57 -34.65 59.98
CA THR A 321 46.68 -34.46 60.92
C THR A 321 48.02 -34.75 60.22
N GLY A 322 48.77 -33.70 59.90
CA GLY A 322 50.12 -33.78 59.33
C GLY A 322 50.36 -32.72 58.25
N SER A 323 51.55 -32.11 58.21
CA SER A 323 51.93 -31.08 57.21
C SER A 323 52.71 -31.62 56.00
N GLY A 324 52.72 -32.94 55.82
CA GLY A 324 53.49 -33.65 54.78
C GLY A 324 52.67 -34.01 53.53
N SER A 325 53.33 -34.60 52.52
CA SER A 325 52.64 -35.14 51.34
C SER A 325 51.64 -36.22 51.74
N LEU A 326 50.49 -36.28 51.07
CA LEU A 326 49.57 -37.39 51.21
C LEU A 326 50.27 -38.72 50.88
N VAL A 327 50.06 -39.70 51.72
CA VAL A 327 50.83 -40.93 51.72
C VAL A 327 50.06 -42.02 50.97
N PHE A 328 50.17 -42.02 49.64
CA PHE A 328 49.49 -42.99 48.76
C PHE A 328 50.38 -44.15 48.27
N ALA A 329 51.64 -44.20 48.71
CA ALA A 329 52.57 -45.25 48.31
C ALA A 329 52.37 -46.55 49.10
N THR A 330 52.57 -47.71 48.46
CA THR A 330 52.76 -48.98 49.16
C THR A 330 54.10 -48.96 49.91
N SER A 331 54.07 -49.17 51.23
CA SER A 331 55.24 -49.09 52.14
C SER A 331 55.91 -47.71 52.19
N PRO A 332 55.18 -46.67 52.66
CA PRO A 332 55.72 -45.31 52.68
C PRO A 332 56.85 -45.15 53.71
N THR A 333 57.88 -44.41 53.36
CA THR A 333 58.90 -43.93 54.29
C THR A 333 58.49 -42.57 54.85
N LEU A 334 58.15 -42.51 56.13
CA LEU A 334 57.84 -41.25 56.81
C LEU A 334 59.11 -40.72 57.48
N VAL A 335 59.55 -39.52 57.11
CA VAL A 335 60.73 -38.87 57.69
C VAL A 335 60.25 -37.78 58.64
N THR A 336 60.63 -37.86 59.92
CA THR A 336 60.20 -36.98 61.03
C THR A 336 58.71 -36.97 61.41
N PRO A 337 57.91 -38.06 61.28
CA PRO A 337 56.58 -38.04 61.86
C PRO A 337 56.67 -38.16 63.38
N LEU A 338 56.06 -37.23 64.11
CA LEU A 338 55.68 -37.51 65.50
C LEU A 338 54.43 -38.39 65.44
N LEU A 339 54.61 -39.71 65.54
CA LEU A 339 53.49 -40.68 65.47
C LEU A 339 52.62 -40.71 66.74
N GLY A 340 52.96 -39.88 67.74
CA GLY A 340 52.35 -39.94 69.07
C GLY A 340 52.69 -41.22 69.83
N THR A 341 51.97 -41.47 70.93
CA THR A 341 52.02 -42.74 71.65
C THR A 341 51.00 -43.69 71.03
N PRO A 342 51.40 -44.77 70.36
CA PRO A 342 50.44 -45.71 69.79
C PRO A 342 49.65 -46.40 70.90
N THR A 343 48.32 -46.41 70.80
CA THR A 343 47.45 -47.15 71.75
C THR A 343 47.67 -48.67 71.66
N SER A 344 48.12 -49.16 70.49
CA SER A 344 48.56 -50.53 70.26
C SER A 344 49.47 -50.60 69.02
N GLY A 345 50.37 -51.58 68.96
CA GLY A 345 51.23 -51.81 67.79
C GLY A 345 52.30 -52.88 68.05
N THR A 346 52.63 -53.67 67.03
CA THR A 346 53.75 -54.62 67.07
C THR A 346 54.94 -54.00 66.31
N LEU A 347 55.96 -53.56 67.04
CA LEU A 347 57.11 -52.82 66.49
C LEU A 347 58.23 -53.74 65.98
N THR A 348 57.92 -54.69 65.11
CA THR A 348 58.88 -55.74 64.68
C THR A 348 60.13 -55.18 63.97
N ASN A 349 60.00 -54.06 63.24
CA ASN A 349 61.06 -53.50 62.39
C ASN A 349 61.50 -52.10 62.82
N CYS A 350 61.10 -51.61 64.00
CA CYS A 350 61.54 -50.31 64.49
C CYS A 350 62.92 -50.45 65.17
N THR A 351 63.88 -49.62 64.74
CA THR A 351 65.22 -49.55 65.32
C THR A 351 65.44 -48.21 66.02
N GLY A 352 66.33 -48.15 67.00
CA GLY A 352 66.70 -46.90 67.68
C GLY A 352 65.79 -46.48 68.84
N LEU A 353 64.97 -47.40 69.37
CA LEU A 353 64.25 -47.17 70.63
C LEU A 353 65.24 -47.02 71.80
N PRO A 354 65.16 -45.96 72.62
CA PRO A 354 65.98 -45.84 73.82
C PRO A 354 65.63 -46.96 74.81
N VAL A 355 66.48 -47.96 74.97
CA VAL A 355 66.21 -49.15 75.81
C VAL A 355 65.97 -48.84 77.30
N SER A 356 66.46 -47.70 77.81
CA SER A 356 66.31 -47.29 79.21
C SER A 356 65.15 -46.34 79.49
N THR A 357 64.64 -45.63 78.48
CA THR A 357 63.58 -44.61 78.64
C THR A 357 62.38 -44.79 77.71
N GLY A 358 62.52 -45.58 76.65
CA GLY A 358 61.50 -45.83 75.63
C GLY A 358 60.63 -47.06 75.86
N ILE A 359 60.95 -47.90 76.88
CA ILE A 359 60.16 -49.07 77.24
C ILE A 359 59.55 -48.83 78.63
N SER A 360 58.23 -48.63 78.70
CA SER A 360 57.52 -48.51 79.97
C SER A 360 57.29 -49.88 80.63
N GLY A 361 57.38 -49.96 81.96
CA GLY A 361 57.01 -51.16 82.72
C GLY A 361 58.14 -52.18 82.93
N LEU A 362 59.38 -51.86 82.55
CA LEU A 362 60.54 -52.67 82.95
C LEU A 362 60.73 -52.61 84.47
N GLY A 363 61.15 -53.74 85.05
CA GLY A 363 61.60 -53.78 86.45
C GLY A 363 62.84 -52.90 86.67
N THR A 364 63.06 -52.48 87.92
CA THR A 364 64.24 -51.70 88.31
C THR A 364 65.53 -52.39 87.83
N GLY A 365 66.45 -51.64 87.22
CA GLY A 365 67.73 -52.17 86.73
C GLY A 365 67.69 -52.93 85.39
N VAL A 366 66.52 -53.42 84.96
CA VAL A 366 66.38 -54.21 83.71
C VAL A 366 66.74 -53.38 82.47
N GLY A 367 66.28 -52.13 82.37
CA GLY A 367 66.62 -51.25 81.24
C GLY A 367 68.13 -50.99 81.15
N THR A 368 68.80 -50.78 82.28
CA THR A 368 70.25 -50.59 82.36
C THR A 368 71.01 -51.86 81.95
N PHE A 369 70.55 -53.04 82.38
CA PHE A 369 71.13 -54.32 81.96
C PHE A 369 70.99 -54.55 80.46
N LEU A 370 69.82 -54.33 79.88
CA LEU A 370 69.60 -54.48 78.44
C LEU A 370 70.42 -53.47 77.61
N ALA A 371 70.65 -52.27 78.13
CA ALA A 371 71.48 -51.24 77.49
C ALA A 371 72.98 -51.54 77.56
N THR A 372 73.43 -52.13 78.67
CA THR A 372 74.84 -52.42 78.93
C THR A 372 74.95 -53.72 79.71
N PRO A 373 74.95 -54.88 79.03
CA PRO A 373 74.98 -56.17 79.69
C PRO A 373 76.29 -56.35 80.48
N SER A 374 76.18 -56.50 81.80
CA SER A 374 77.28 -56.86 82.70
C SER A 374 76.71 -57.65 83.87
N SER A 375 77.54 -58.47 84.52
CA SER A 375 77.14 -59.20 85.73
C SER A 375 76.66 -58.26 86.84
N ALA A 376 77.27 -57.07 86.96
CA ALA A 376 76.84 -56.04 87.91
C ALA A 376 75.44 -55.49 87.59
N ASN A 377 75.16 -55.24 86.31
CA ASN A 377 73.84 -54.77 85.89
C ASN A 377 72.79 -55.88 85.96
N LEU A 378 73.15 -57.13 85.71
CA LEU A 378 72.26 -58.29 85.85
C LEU A 378 71.84 -58.48 87.31
N ALA A 379 72.79 -58.48 88.23
CA ALA A 379 72.50 -58.56 89.66
C ALA A 379 71.62 -57.38 90.15
N SER A 380 71.78 -56.20 89.55
CA SER A 380 70.92 -55.04 89.85
C SER A 380 69.51 -55.17 89.25
N ALA A 381 69.35 -55.94 88.19
CA ALA A 381 68.06 -56.22 87.54
C ALA A 381 67.29 -57.37 88.21
N VAL A 382 68.01 -58.33 88.80
CA VAL A 382 67.44 -59.50 89.49
C VAL A 382 67.44 -59.23 91.00
N THR A 383 66.35 -58.64 91.49
CA THR A 383 66.27 -58.11 92.85
C THR A 383 66.05 -59.17 93.95
N ASP A 384 65.78 -60.42 93.57
CA ASP A 384 65.51 -61.54 94.48
C ASP A 384 66.63 -62.60 94.51
N GLU A 385 67.73 -62.40 93.78
CA GLU A 385 68.86 -63.32 93.82
C GLU A 385 69.70 -63.12 95.09
N THR A 386 69.81 -64.19 95.88
CA THR A 386 70.62 -64.24 97.11
C THR A 386 71.78 -65.22 96.92
N GLY A 387 72.79 -64.81 96.14
CA GLY A 387 74.05 -65.56 95.96
C GLY A 387 75.05 -64.84 95.03
N SER A 388 76.34 -64.79 95.40
CA SER A 388 77.42 -64.12 94.62
C SER A 388 78.21 -65.09 93.73
N GLY A 389 77.56 -66.13 93.21
CA GLY A 389 78.22 -67.19 92.44
C GLY A 389 78.74 -66.66 91.11
N GLN A 390 80.04 -66.82 90.85
CA GLN A 390 80.62 -66.54 89.54
C GLN A 390 80.11 -67.60 88.54
N HIS A 391 79.27 -67.18 87.60
CA HIS A 391 78.80 -67.96 86.46
C HIS A 391 79.29 -67.36 85.15
#